data_AF-A0A8C6MYX1-F1
#
_entry.id   AF-A0A8C6MYX1-F1
#
_cell.length_a   1.000
_cell.length_b   1.000
_cell.length_c   1.000
_cell.angle_alpha   90.00
_cell.angle_beta   90.00
_cell.angle_gamma   90.00
#
_symmetry.space_group_name_H-M   'P 1'
#
loop_
_entity.id
_entity.type
_entity.pdbx_description
1 polymer ?
#
loop_
_entity_poly.entity_id
_entity_poly.type
_entity_poly.pdbx_seq_one_letter_code
_entity_poly.pdbx_strand_id
1 'polypeptide(L)'
;MRCTTGPAPQQATANGAAPAGDTLRKMAAAVLLAVGLRAARRTLAAAGAQGAQVRGNAGVSDGSEVAKAQKAAPGGASPTIFSRILDRSLPADILYEDQQCLVFRDVAPQAPVHFLVIPRKPIPRISQAEEDDQQLLGHLLLVAKKIAQAQGLKDGYRLVVNDGKMGAQSVYHLHIHVLGGRQLQWPPG
;
A
#
# COMPACT_ATOMS: atom_id res chain seq x y z
N MET A 1 -50.37 -48.17 -0.32
CA MET A 1 -51.64 -48.00 -1.07
C MET A 1 -52.26 -46.67 -0.67
N ARG A 2 -52.75 -45.85 -1.63
CA ARG A 2 -53.39 -44.52 -1.43
C ARG A 2 -52.45 -43.48 -0.76
N CYS A 3 -52.02 -42.35 -1.34
CA CYS A 3 -52.38 -41.57 -2.54
C CYS A 3 -53.61 -40.65 -2.41
N THR A 4 -53.35 -39.37 -2.05
CA THR A 4 -54.08 -38.10 -2.32
C THR A 4 -53.17 -36.95 -1.82
N THR A 5 -52.72 -35.86 -2.48
CA THR A 5 -52.90 -35.17 -3.80
C THR A 5 -53.69 -33.85 -3.84
N GLY A 6 -53.19 -32.79 -3.18
CA GLY A 6 -53.43 -31.37 -3.58
C GLY A 6 -54.17 -30.47 -2.56
N PRO A 7 -54.30 -29.15 -2.83
CA PRO A 7 -53.84 -28.42 -4.01
C PRO A 7 -52.98 -27.16 -3.75
N ALA A 8 -52.38 -26.64 -4.82
CA ALA A 8 -51.91 -25.27 -5.03
C ALA A 8 -52.06 -24.97 -6.54
N PRO A 9 -51.95 -23.71 -7.04
CA PRO A 9 -51.74 -22.43 -6.36
C PRO A 9 -52.90 -21.44 -6.61
N GLN A 10 -52.69 -20.14 -6.32
CA GLN A 10 -53.42 -19.05 -6.97
C GLN A 10 -52.45 -18.12 -7.70
N GLN A 11 -52.87 -17.65 -8.88
CA GLN A 11 -52.15 -16.67 -9.71
C GLN A 11 -52.80 -15.28 -9.57
N ALA A 12 -52.02 -14.22 -9.66
CA ALA A 12 -52.52 -12.84 -9.71
C ALA A 12 -51.96 -12.07 -10.91
N THR A 13 -52.81 -11.94 -11.94
CA THR A 13 -52.85 -10.88 -12.97
C THR A 13 -51.56 -10.23 -13.47
N ALA A 14 -51.22 -10.51 -14.73
CA ALA A 14 -50.43 -9.62 -15.56
C ALA A 14 -51.34 -8.58 -16.28
N ASN A 15 -50.84 -7.34 -16.37
CA ASN A 15 -51.18 -6.26 -17.31
C ASN A 15 -49.93 -5.34 -17.25
N GLY A 16 -49.34 -4.83 -18.34
CA GLY A 16 -49.93 -4.19 -19.50
C GLY A 16 -49.77 -2.67 -19.34
N ALA A 17 -49.17 -1.90 -20.25
CA ALA A 17 -48.51 -2.23 -21.51
C ALA A 17 -47.47 -1.15 -21.86
N ALA A 18 -46.65 -1.36 -22.91
CA ALA A 18 -45.75 -0.35 -23.47
C ALA A 18 -46.08 -0.08 -24.95
N PRO A 19 -46.12 1.19 -25.39
CA PRO A 19 -46.08 1.55 -26.81
C PRO A 19 -44.67 1.98 -27.23
N ALA A 20 -44.13 1.37 -28.28
CA ALA A 20 -43.02 1.96 -29.03
C ALA A 20 -43.57 2.99 -30.04
N GLY A 21 -42.92 4.14 -30.18
CA GLY A 21 -43.45 5.26 -30.97
C GLY A 21 -42.38 6.27 -31.39
N ASP A 22 -41.84 6.03 -32.58
CA ASP A 22 -41.27 6.97 -33.57
C ASP A 22 -41.17 8.48 -33.23
N THR A 23 -39.99 9.06 -33.44
CA THR A 23 -39.78 10.19 -34.40
C THR A 23 -38.27 10.41 -34.59
N LEU A 24 -37.72 9.93 -35.70
CA LEU A 24 -36.39 10.34 -36.16
C LEU A 24 -36.48 11.61 -37.05
N ARG A 25 -35.39 12.40 -37.07
CA ARG A 25 -35.12 13.58 -37.93
C ARG A 25 -35.76 14.92 -37.55
N LYS A 26 -34.90 15.94 -37.49
CA LYS A 26 -35.00 17.14 -38.35
C LYS A 26 -33.60 17.61 -38.70
N MET A 27 -33.38 17.97 -39.97
CA MET A 27 -32.10 18.48 -40.49
C MET A 27 -32.27 19.96 -40.86
N ALA A 28 -31.21 20.75 -40.71
CA ALA A 28 -31.04 22.01 -41.41
C ALA A 28 -29.53 22.29 -41.57
N ALA A 29 -29.10 22.69 -42.77
CA ALA A 29 -27.71 23.04 -43.05
C ALA A 29 -27.65 24.12 -44.15
N ALA A 30 -26.95 25.22 -43.87
CA ALA A 30 -26.50 26.27 -44.78
C ALA A 30 -25.77 27.35 -43.96
N VAL A 31 -24.88 28.22 -44.45
CA VAL A 31 -23.79 28.21 -45.47
C VAL A 31 -23.25 29.66 -45.52
N LEU A 32 -22.13 29.93 -46.19
CA LEU A 32 -21.41 31.23 -46.28
C LEU A 32 -20.64 31.61 -44.98
N LEU A 33 -19.46 32.25 -45.03
CA LEU A 33 -18.60 32.64 -46.16
C LEU A 33 -17.12 32.33 -45.82
N ALA A 34 -16.27 32.20 -46.84
CA ALA A 34 -14.87 31.77 -46.71
C ALA A 34 -13.84 32.90 -46.98
N VAL A 35 -12.55 32.53 -46.92
CA VAL A 35 -11.31 33.24 -47.30
C VAL A 35 -10.57 33.95 -46.15
N GLY A 36 -9.35 33.47 -45.88
CA GLY A 36 -8.43 33.98 -44.84
C GLY A 36 -7.06 33.30 -44.96
N LEU A 37 -6.29 33.70 -45.98
CA LEU A 37 -5.10 32.97 -46.44
C LEU A 37 -3.87 33.15 -45.52
N ARG A 38 -3.26 32.06 -45.04
CA ARG A 38 -1.82 31.72 -45.24
C ARG A 38 -1.37 30.46 -44.47
N ALA A 39 -0.32 29.82 -44.98
CA ALA A 39 0.20 28.56 -44.46
C ALA A 39 1.34 28.76 -43.43
N ALA A 40 1.37 27.90 -42.42
CA ALA A 40 2.51 27.71 -41.54
C ALA A 40 2.77 26.22 -41.32
N ARG A 41 3.30 25.52 -42.33
CA ARG A 41 3.84 24.16 -42.14
C ARG A 41 5.06 24.26 -41.22
N ARG A 42 4.92 23.86 -39.95
CA ARG A 42 6.05 23.50 -39.09
C ARG A 42 6.07 21.99 -38.89
N THR A 43 7.23 21.43 -39.17
CA THR A 43 7.62 20.03 -39.07
C THR A 43 7.17 19.36 -37.79
N LEU A 44 6.69 18.11 -37.88
CA LEU A 44 6.81 17.20 -36.74
C LEU A 44 8.30 17.05 -36.41
N ALA A 45 8.66 17.37 -35.17
CA ALA A 45 9.91 16.92 -34.57
C ALA A 45 9.52 16.04 -33.39
N ALA A 46 9.88 14.76 -33.43
CA ALA A 46 9.62 13.85 -32.33
C ALA A 46 10.52 14.23 -31.15
N ALA A 47 9.93 14.82 -30.10
CA ALA A 47 10.58 14.95 -28.81
C ALA A 47 10.77 13.54 -28.23
N GLY A 48 11.95 12.96 -28.47
CA GLY A 48 12.25 11.58 -28.09
C GLY A 48 12.15 11.37 -26.58
N ALA A 49 11.77 10.16 -26.17
CA ALA A 49 11.75 9.75 -24.78
C ALA A 49 13.18 9.72 -24.22
N GLN A 50 13.66 10.86 -23.73
CA GLN A 50 14.88 10.93 -22.95
C GLN A 50 14.61 10.24 -21.61
N GLY A 51 15.04 8.98 -21.51
CA GLY A 51 14.97 8.23 -20.27
C GLY A 51 15.70 8.99 -19.18
N ALA A 52 14.96 9.44 -18.15
CA ALA A 52 15.52 10.13 -17.01
C ALA A 52 16.45 9.16 -16.28
N GLN A 53 17.75 9.26 -16.56
CA GLN A 53 18.78 8.40 -16.02
C GLN A 53 18.82 8.58 -14.50
N VAL A 54 18.17 7.67 -13.77
CA VAL A 54 18.12 7.68 -12.31
C VAL A 54 19.55 7.56 -11.81
N ARG A 55 20.13 8.68 -11.38
CA ARG A 55 21.41 8.70 -10.68
C ARG A 55 21.23 7.92 -9.39
N GLY A 56 21.72 6.68 -9.38
CA GLY A 56 21.74 5.84 -8.19
C GLY A 56 22.55 6.56 -7.11
N ASN A 57 21.86 7.12 -6.12
CA ASN A 57 22.51 7.81 -5.03
C ASN A 57 23.17 6.78 -4.12
N ALA A 58 24.45 6.51 -4.35
CA ALA A 58 25.26 5.63 -3.53
C ALA A 58 25.36 6.22 -2.11
N GLY A 59 24.54 5.70 -1.21
CA GLY A 59 24.28 6.29 0.11
C GLY A 59 23.25 5.50 0.91
N VAL A 60 23.31 4.17 0.85
CA VAL A 60 22.67 3.30 1.83
C VAL A 60 23.58 3.31 3.07
N SER A 61 23.01 3.36 4.28
CA SER A 61 23.79 3.57 5.51
C SER A 61 24.08 2.24 6.21
N ASP A 62 24.83 1.38 5.52
CA ASP A 62 24.94 -0.07 5.76
C ASP A 62 25.30 -0.49 7.20
N GLY A 63 25.96 0.38 7.99
CA GLY A 63 26.35 0.11 9.38
C GLY A 63 25.32 0.47 10.47
N SER A 64 24.25 1.21 10.17
CA SER A 64 23.36 1.83 11.17
C SER A 64 22.65 0.81 12.07
N GLU A 65 21.87 -0.11 11.48
CA GLU A 65 21.03 -1.02 12.27
C GLU A 65 21.84 -2.09 12.99
N VAL A 66 22.90 -2.60 12.38
CA VAL A 66 23.81 -3.57 13.02
C VAL A 66 24.46 -2.95 14.27
N ALA A 67 24.96 -1.71 14.17
CA ALA A 67 25.58 -1.01 15.30
C ALA A 67 24.59 -0.66 16.43
N LYS A 68 23.31 -0.42 16.10
CA LYS A 68 22.22 -0.30 17.09
C LYS A 68 21.93 -1.65 17.73
N ALA A 69 21.74 -2.71 16.94
CA ALA A 69 21.35 -4.04 17.40
C ALA A 69 22.35 -4.70 18.37
N GLN A 70 23.66 -4.45 18.19
CA GLN A 70 24.67 -4.95 19.14
C GLN A 70 24.56 -4.29 20.52
N LYS A 71 24.08 -3.04 20.59
CA LYS A 71 23.83 -2.26 21.81
C LYS A 71 22.42 -2.45 22.37
N ALA A 72 21.48 -2.87 21.51
CA ALA A 72 20.11 -3.17 21.90
C ALA A 72 20.06 -4.39 22.83
N ALA A 73 19.15 -4.34 23.80
CA ALA A 73 18.86 -5.42 24.73
C ALA A 73 17.35 -5.65 24.81
N PRO A 74 16.90 -6.90 25.06
CA PRO A 74 15.51 -7.19 25.41
C PRO A 74 15.21 -6.60 26.79
N GLY A 75 14.85 -5.32 26.83
CA GLY A 75 14.48 -4.61 28.05
C GLY A 75 13.10 -5.01 28.53
N GLY A 76 13.01 -5.62 29.71
CA GLY A 76 11.73 -5.84 30.39
C GLY A 76 11.13 -4.52 30.90
N ALA A 77 9.79 -4.45 30.88
CA ALA A 77 8.92 -3.41 31.47
C ALA A 77 9.11 -1.94 31.03
N SER A 78 10.26 -1.53 30.51
CA SER A 78 10.54 -0.14 30.14
C SER A 78 10.01 0.19 28.73
N PRO A 79 9.32 1.34 28.53
CA PRO A 79 8.77 1.71 27.23
C PRO A 79 9.89 1.96 26.21
N THR A 80 9.71 1.40 25.00
CA THR A 80 10.67 1.53 23.90
C THR A 80 10.54 2.88 23.20
N ILE A 81 11.43 3.17 22.26
CA ILE A 81 11.27 4.34 21.36
C ILE A 81 9.96 4.25 20.54
N PHE A 82 9.48 3.05 20.22
CA PHE A 82 8.20 2.87 19.52
C PHE A 82 7.00 3.06 20.45
N SER A 83 7.11 2.74 21.75
CA SER A 83 6.11 3.12 22.75
C SER A 83 5.90 4.64 22.76
N ARG A 84 6.97 5.43 22.64
CA ARG A 84 6.90 6.90 22.55
C ARG A 84 6.28 7.44 21.26
N ILE A 85 6.30 6.67 20.18
CA ILE A 85 5.63 7.00 18.91
C ILE A 85 4.14 6.62 18.98
N LEU A 86 3.81 5.56 19.71
CA LEU A 86 2.43 5.12 20.00
C LEU A 86 1.72 6.09 20.95
N ASP A 87 2.39 6.59 21.99
CA ASP A 87 1.83 7.55 22.97
C ASP A 87 1.93 9.04 22.55
N ARG A 88 2.57 9.31 21.41
CA ARG A 88 2.83 10.64 20.81
C ARG A 88 3.83 11.55 21.52
N SER A 89 4.54 11.07 22.54
CA SER A 89 5.66 11.82 23.15
C SER A 89 6.87 11.98 22.22
N LEU A 90 6.97 11.17 21.15
CA LEU A 90 7.92 11.34 20.06
C LEU A 90 7.17 11.48 18.71
N PRO A 91 7.43 12.54 17.91
CA PRO A 91 6.80 12.70 16.60
C PRO A 91 7.36 11.73 15.55
N ALA A 92 6.51 11.31 14.62
CA ALA A 92 6.86 10.51 13.45
C ALA A 92 5.95 10.85 12.25
N ASP A 93 6.42 10.60 11.02
CA ASP A 93 5.60 10.74 9.81
C ASP A 93 4.70 9.50 9.65
N ILE A 94 3.45 9.61 10.11
CA ILE A 94 2.48 8.52 10.20
C ILE A 94 1.76 8.35 8.86
N LEU A 95 1.87 7.14 8.29
CA LEU A 95 1.25 6.78 7.00
C LEU A 95 -0.11 6.10 7.18
N TYR A 96 -0.33 5.42 8.31
CA TYR A 96 -1.56 4.70 8.61
C TYR A 96 -1.64 4.32 10.10
N GLU A 97 -2.86 4.17 10.61
CA GLU A 97 -3.13 3.81 12.00
C GLU A 97 -4.49 3.12 12.12
N ASP A 98 -4.60 2.12 13.00
CA ASP A 98 -5.87 1.56 13.44
C ASP A 98 -5.81 1.08 14.90
N GLN A 99 -6.78 0.26 15.35
CA GLN A 99 -6.84 -0.25 16.71
C GLN A 99 -5.72 -1.26 17.03
N GLN A 100 -5.13 -1.91 16.02
CA GLN A 100 -4.18 -3.00 16.18
C GLN A 100 -2.73 -2.59 15.86
N CYS A 101 -2.54 -1.62 14.96
CA CYS A 101 -1.21 -1.25 14.47
C CYS A 101 -1.02 0.26 14.20
N LEU A 102 0.25 0.65 14.03
CA LEU A 102 0.68 1.98 13.58
C LEU A 102 1.73 1.80 12.47
N VAL A 103 1.71 2.70 11.48
CA VAL A 103 2.66 2.71 10.35
C VAL A 103 3.26 4.09 10.19
N PHE A 104 4.58 4.19 10.15
CA PHE A 104 5.31 5.46 10.03
C PHE A 104 6.61 5.27 9.24
N ARG A 105 7.14 6.36 8.64
CA ARG A 105 8.42 6.30 7.92
C ARG A 105 9.58 6.00 8.85
N ASP A 106 10.55 5.26 8.34
CA ASP A 106 11.82 5.08 9.05
C ASP A 106 12.64 6.39 9.00
N VAL A 107 13.22 6.77 10.13
CA VAL A 107 14.08 7.97 10.27
C VAL A 107 15.48 7.77 9.67
N ALA A 108 15.88 6.53 9.41
CA ALA A 108 17.09 6.14 8.69
C ALA A 108 16.71 5.30 7.45
N PRO A 109 16.14 5.91 6.39
CA PRO A 109 15.61 5.18 5.24
C PRO A 109 16.69 4.49 4.39
N GLN A 110 16.61 3.17 4.25
CA GLN A 110 17.55 2.38 3.43
C GLN A 110 17.09 2.19 1.96
N ALA A 111 15.94 2.77 1.61
CA ALA A 111 15.37 2.79 0.26
C ALA A 111 14.47 4.03 0.10
N PRO A 112 14.20 4.50 -1.15
CA PRO A 112 13.38 5.69 -1.39
C PRO A 112 11.98 5.65 -0.77
N VAL A 113 11.42 4.45 -0.62
CA VAL A 113 10.34 4.18 0.35
C VAL A 113 10.89 3.21 1.39
N HIS A 114 10.99 3.68 2.64
CA HIS A 114 11.24 2.85 3.82
C HIS A 114 10.27 3.26 4.94
N PHE A 115 9.44 2.32 5.40
CA PHE A 115 8.52 2.55 6.51
C PHE A 115 8.40 1.30 7.39
N LEU A 116 7.97 1.50 8.63
CA LEU A 116 7.80 0.46 9.64
C LEU A 116 6.31 0.22 9.89
N VAL A 117 5.90 -1.04 9.98
CA VAL A 117 4.59 -1.45 10.51
C VAL A 117 4.81 -2.08 11.89
N ILE A 118 4.19 -1.52 12.94
CA ILE A 118 4.31 -2.00 14.32
C ILE A 118 2.93 -2.37 14.91
N PRO A 119 2.82 -3.40 15.75
CA PRO A 119 1.62 -3.65 16.55
C PRO A 119 1.54 -2.65 17.71
N ARG A 120 0.32 -2.39 18.20
CA ARG A 120 0.12 -1.70 19.50
C ARG A 120 0.44 -2.60 20.69
N LYS A 121 0.19 -3.92 20.57
CA LYS A 121 0.63 -4.92 21.56
C LYS A 121 2.17 -4.90 21.61
N PRO A 122 2.80 -4.75 22.79
CA PRO A 122 4.26 -4.65 22.91
C PRO A 122 4.93 -6.04 22.83
N ILE A 123 4.78 -6.72 21.69
CA ILE A 123 5.53 -7.95 21.37
C ILE A 123 7.01 -7.54 21.19
N PRO A 124 7.99 -8.03 21.97
CA PRO A 124 9.35 -7.47 21.91
C PRO A 124 10.13 -7.89 20.65
N ARG A 125 9.85 -9.07 20.10
CA ARG A 125 10.49 -9.64 18.90
C ARG A 125 9.63 -10.78 18.34
N ILE A 126 9.87 -11.20 17.10
CA ILE A 126 9.04 -12.24 16.46
C ILE A 126 9.22 -13.62 17.13
N SER A 127 10.38 -13.92 17.73
CA SER A 127 10.59 -15.13 18.53
C SER A 127 9.88 -15.12 19.90
N GLN A 128 8.99 -14.15 20.15
CA GLN A 128 8.20 -13.97 21.38
C GLN A 128 6.75 -13.54 21.05
N ALA A 129 6.26 -13.92 19.86
CA ALA A 129 4.85 -13.87 19.52
C ALA A 129 4.20 -15.22 19.86
N GLU A 130 3.00 -15.19 20.45
CA GLU A 130 2.26 -16.39 20.85
C GLU A 130 1.24 -16.81 19.76
N GLU A 131 0.61 -17.99 19.88
CA GLU A 131 -0.42 -18.43 18.92
C GLU A 131 -1.59 -17.43 18.82
N ASP A 132 -1.99 -16.81 19.94
CA ASP A 132 -2.99 -15.74 20.00
C ASP A 132 -2.64 -14.51 19.12
N ASP A 133 -1.37 -14.29 18.80
CA ASP A 133 -0.94 -13.20 17.91
C ASP A 133 -1.12 -13.51 16.42
N GLN A 134 -1.53 -14.73 16.03
CA GLN A 134 -1.66 -15.14 14.62
C GLN A 134 -2.49 -14.14 13.79
N GLN A 135 -3.64 -13.69 14.30
CA GLN A 135 -4.48 -12.71 13.60
C GLN A 135 -3.83 -11.32 13.52
N LEU A 136 -3.12 -10.91 14.57
CA LEU A 136 -2.40 -9.64 14.61
C LEU A 136 -1.23 -9.64 13.61
N LEU A 137 -0.42 -10.71 13.58
CA LEU A 137 0.68 -10.87 12.63
C LEU A 137 0.18 -10.87 11.17
N GLY A 138 -0.94 -11.55 10.89
CA GLY A 138 -1.60 -11.50 9.59
C GLY A 138 -2.07 -10.09 9.21
N HIS A 139 -2.64 -9.36 10.17
CA HIS A 139 -3.04 -7.95 9.99
C HIS A 139 -1.84 -7.05 9.66
N LEU A 140 -0.70 -7.17 10.36
CA LEU A 140 0.50 -6.37 10.06
C LEU A 140 0.97 -6.58 8.61
N LEU A 141 0.93 -7.81 8.08
CA LEU A 141 1.31 -8.12 6.70
C LEU A 141 0.31 -7.56 5.67
N LEU A 142 -0.99 -7.61 5.95
CA LEU A 142 -2.03 -7.03 5.10
C LEU A 142 -1.96 -5.49 5.08
N VAL A 143 -1.67 -4.87 6.22
CA VAL A 143 -1.40 -3.44 6.32
C VAL A 143 -0.12 -3.06 5.58
N ALA A 144 0.97 -3.83 5.72
CA ALA A 144 2.21 -3.60 4.98
C ALA A 144 1.97 -3.57 3.46
N LYS A 145 1.21 -4.54 2.92
CA LYS A 145 0.76 -4.56 1.52
C LYS A 145 -0.06 -3.31 1.15
N LYS A 146 -1.08 -2.98 1.94
CA LYS A 146 -1.98 -1.84 1.72
C LYS A 146 -1.20 -0.52 1.62
N ILE A 147 -0.23 -0.30 2.52
CA ILE A 147 0.57 0.93 2.53
C ILE A 147 1.68 0.91 1.47
N ALA A 148 2.25 -0.24 1.13
CA ALA A 148 3.17 -0.36 -0.01
C ALA A 148 2.48 0.07 -1.32
N GLN A 149 1.24 -0.37 -1.55
CA GLN A 149 0.43 0.06 -2.70
C GLN A 149 0.13 1.57 -2.66
N ALA A 150 -0.22 2.12 -1.49
CA ALA A 150 -0.46 3.56 -1.32
C ALA A 150 0.80 4.43 -1.50
N GLN A 151 1.98 3.91 -1.16
CA GLN A 151 3.29 4.54 -1.43
C GLN A 151 3.80 4.29 -2.85
N GLY A 152 2.97 3.73 -3.75
CA GLY A 152 3.29 3.58 -5.17
C GLY A 152 4.24 2.42 -5.52
N LEU A 153 4.46 1.46 -4.62
CA LEU A 153 5.35 0.31 -4.83
C LEU A 153 4.72 -0.77 -5.73
N LYS A 154 4.52 -0.41 -6.99
CA LYS A 154 3.89 -1.25 -8.03
C LYS A 154 4.80 -2.37 -8.50
N ASP A 155 6.09 -2.06 -8.68
CA ASP A 155 7.09 -2.96 -9.26
C ASP A 155 7.77 -3.87 -8.21
N GLY A 156 7.15 -4.01 -7.04
CA GLY A 156 7.61 -4.85 -5.94
C GLY A 156 8.25 -4.09 -4.78
N TYR A 157 8.45 -4.83 -3.68
CA TYR A 157 9.02 -4.37 -2.41
C TYR A 157 9.51 -5.58 -1.60
N ARG A 158 10.31 -5.35 -0.56
CA ARG A 158 10.71 -6.38 0.41
C ARG A 158 10.12 -6.07 1.78
N LEU A 159 9.61 -7.11 2.44
CA LEU A 159 9.29 -7.11 3.86
C LEU A 159 10.48 -7.71 4.61
N VAL A 160 10.90 -7.12 5.73
CA VAL A 160 11.95 -7.65 6.60
C VAL A 160 11.49 -7.56 8.05
N VAL A 161 11.66 -8.65 8.80
CA VAL A 161 11.44 -8.71 10.26
C VAL A 161 12.75 -9.16 10.89
N ASN A 162 13.33 -8.29 11.71
CA ASN A 162 14.63 -8.50 12.33
C ASN A 162 14.44 -9.13 13.72
N ASP A 163 15.17 -10.22 14.00
CA ASP A 163 15.07 -10.95 15.27
C ASP A 163 16.43 -11.04 15.99
N GLY A 164 16.52 -10.38 17.14
CA GLY A 164 17.72 -10.32 17.97
C GLY A 164 18.97 -9.74 17.28
N LYS A 165 20.14 -9.96 17.89
CA LYS A 165 21.40 -9.36 17.45
C LYS A 165 21.87 -9.83 16.08
N MET A 166 21.68 -11.11 15.76
CA MET A 166 22.10 -11.70 14.47
C MET A 166 21.17 -11.28 13.32
N GLY A 167 19.89 -11.05 13.60
CA GLY A 167 18.96 -10.43 12.65
C GLY A 167 19.06 -8.90 12.58
N ALA A 168 20.05 -8.26 13.22
CA ALA A 168 20.18 -6.80 13.32
C ALA A 168 18.93 -6.05 13.86
N GLN A 169 18.23 -6.64 14.84
CA GLN A 169 17.08 -6.00 15.49
C GLN A 169 17.53 -4.82 16.38
N SER A 170 17.26 -3.59 15.95
CA SER A 170 17.68 -2.37 16.65
C SER A 170 16.73 -1.91 17.76
N VAL A 171 15.44 -2.29 17.71
CA VAL A 171 14.42 -1.98 18.72
C VAL A 171 13.68 -3.26 19.14
N TYR A 172 13.61 -3.52 20.45
CA TYR A 172 12.86 -4.65 21.03
C TYR A 172 11.36 -4.34 21.19
N HIS A 173 10.74 -4.02 20.05
CA HIS A 173 9.29 -3.96 19.82
C HIS A 173 9.10 -4.39 18.37
N LEU A 174 8.24 -5.36 18.10
CA LEU A 174 8.09 -6.00 16.79
C LEU A 174 7.82 -4.97 15.68
N HIS A 175 8.58 -5.05 14.60
CA HIS A 175 8.45 -4.16 13.46
C HIS A 175 8.69 -4.92 12.16
N ILE A 176 7.85 -4.63 11.16
CA ILE A 176 8.06 -5.06 9.77
C ILE A 176 8.58 -3.85 8.99
N HIS A 177 9.83 -3.91 8.56
CA HIS A 177 10.36 -2.96 7.58
C HIS A 177 9.74 -3.24 6.21
N VAL A 178 9.30 -2.19 5.51
CA VAL A 178 8.85 -2.25 4.11
C VAL A 178 9.76 -1.38 3.28
N LEU A 179 10.51 -2.00 2.35
CA LEU A 179 11.50 -1.33 1.51
C LEU A 179 11.13 -1.41 0.03
N GLY A 180 11.20 -0.28 -0.68
CA GLY A 180 10.94 -0.22 -2.12
C GLY A 180 11.34 1.10 -2.78
N GLY A 181 10.97 1.27 -4.05
CA GLY A 181 11.35 2.43 -4.87
C GLY A 181 12.77 2.34 -5.46
N ARG A 182 13.46 1.22 -5.27
CA ARG A 182 14.74 0.86 -5.94
C ARG A 182 14.84 -0.65 -6.09
N GLN A 183 15.69 -1.13 -7.00
CA GLN A 183 16.08 -2.54 -7.00
C GLN A 183 16.75 -2.90 -5.67
N LEU A 184 16.25 -3.98 -5.06
CA LEU A 184 16.83 -4.57 -3.85
C LEU A 184 17.72 -5.75 -4.24
N GLN A 185 18.87 -5.86 -3.58
CA GLN A 185 19.90 -6.83 -3.93
C GLN A 185 19.69 -8.18 -3.22
N TRP A 186 20.50 -9.17 -3.60
CA TRP A 186 20.59 -10.48 -2.96
C TRP A 186 22.07 -10.78 -2.65
N PRO A 187 22.44 -11.27 -1.44
CA PRO A 187 21.60 -11.65 -0.29
C PRO A 187 20.78 -10.48 0.31
N PRO A 188 19.79 -10.78 1.19
CA PRO A 188 18.89 -9.77 1.75
C PRO A 188 19.45 -9.07 3.00
N GLY A 189 20.77 -9.02 3.14
CA GLY A 189 21.57 -8.41 4.19
C GLY A 189 23.04 -8.47 3.80
#